data_AF-A0A061GND0-F1
#
_entry.id   AF-A0A061GND0-F1
#
_cell.length_a   1.000
_cell.length_b   1.000
_cell.length_c   1.000
_cell.angle_alpha   90.00
_cell.angle_beta   90.00
_cell.angle_gamma   90.00
#
_symmetry.space_group_name_H-M   'P 1'
#
loop_
_entity.id
_entity.type
_entity.pdbx_description
1 polymer ?
#
loop_
_entity_poly.entity_id
_entity_poly.type
_entity_poly.pdbx_seq_one_letter_code
_entity_poly.pdbx_strand_id
1 'polypeptide(L)' 'MFLGKIGVKEELVKREVQLNSSLLCVLCNLGQETCNHFFVECMDIWKIWSGWCKSWGVTWTFLETVKSCF' A
#
# COMPACT_ATOMS: atom_id res chain seq x y z
N MET A 1 8.97 16.36 10.47
CA MET A 1 8.35 16.19 9.13
C MET A 1 8.91 14.91 8.51
N PHE A 2 8.19 13.78 8.63
CA PHE A 2 8.62 12.46 8.13
C PHE A 2 8.37 12.31 6.62
N LEU A 3 8.85 13.26 5.82
CA LEU A 3 8.86 13.12 4.37
C LEU A 3 10.02 12.20 3.99
N GLY A 4 9.72 10.93 3.72
CA GLY A 4 10.67 10.00 3.10
C GLY A 4 10.81 8.62 3.73
N LYS A 5 10.11 8.31 4.83
CA LYS A 5 10.13 6.96 5.41
C LYS A 5 8.75 6.34 5.33
N ILE A 6 8.50 5.63 4.23
CA ILE A 6 7.34 4.77 4.11
C ILE A 6 7.49 3.64 5.14
N GLY A 7 6.51 3.49 6.02
CA GLY A 7 6.53 2.56 7.14
C GLY A 7 5.96 1.18 6.81
N VAL A 8 6.27 0.62 5.63
CA VAL A 8 5.90 -0.77 5.34
C VAL A 8 6.89 -1.73 6.00
N LYS A 9 6.40 -2.88 6.47
CA LYS A 9 7.20 -3.85 7.22
C LYS A 9 8.47 -4.29 6.49
N GLU A 10 8.41 -4.51 5.17
CA GLU A 10 9.59 -4.86 4.38
C GLU A 10 10.71 -3.82 4.50
N GLU A 11 10.37 -2.53 4.38
CA GLU A 11 11.35 -1.42 4.49
C GLU A 11 11.86 -1.23 5.93
N LEU A 12 11.08 -1.62 6.94
CA LEU A 12 11.53 -1.64 8.32
C LEU A 12 12.56 -2.76 8.55
N VAL A 13 12.30 -3.97 8.03
CA VAL A 13 13.24 -5.09 8.10
C VAL A 13 14.56 -4.77 7.38
N LYS A 14 14.50 -4.12 6.21
CA LYS A 14 15.70 -3.64 5.48
C LYS A 14 16.56 -2.68 6.31
N ARG A 15 15.99 -2.04 7.34
CA ARG A 15 16.67 -1.13 8.27
C ARG A 15 16.99 -1.81 9.61
N GLU A 16 16.98 -3.14 9.63
CA GLU A 16 17.29 -3.97 10.79
C GLU A 16 16.35 -3.76 11.98
N VAL A 17 15.15 -3.23 11.73
CA VAL A 17 14.10 -3.13 12.75
C VAL A 17 13.51 -4.52 12.96
N GLN A 18 13.65 -5.06 14.17
CA GLN A 18 13.03 -6.32 14.54
C GLN A 18 11.52 -6.16 14.68
N LEU A 19 10.78 -6.92 13.87
CA LEU A 19 9.34 -6.99 13.93
C LEU A 19 8.94 -8.30 14.64
N ASN A 20 8.23 -8.19 15.76
CA ASN A 20 7.71 -9.35 16.49
C ASN A 20 6.45 -9.97 15.84
N SER A 21 6.08 -9.48 14.66
CA SER A 21 4.84 -9.83 13.95
C SER A 21 5.15 -10.37 12.55
N SER A 22 4.19 -11.06 11.94
CA SER A 22 4.31 -11.50 10.56
C SER A 22 4.58 -10.32 9.60
N LEU A 23 5.33 -10.59 8.53
CA LEU A 23 5.54 -9.66 7.42
C LEU A 23 4.31 -9.57 6.50
N LEU A 24 3.18 -10.15 6.89
CA LEU A 24 1.94 -10.07 6.13
C LEU A 24 1.40 -8.64 6.17
N CYS A 25 0.76 -8.22 5.08
CA CYS A 25 0.08 -6.96 4.93
C CYS A 25 -0.89 -6.73 6.08
N VAL A 26 -0.74 -5.61 6.79
CA VAL A 26 -1.65 -5.25 7.89
C VAL A 26 -3.10 -5.05 7.43
N LEU A 27 -3.33 -4.79 6.14
CA LEU A 27 -4.67 -4.57 5.60
C LEU A 27 -5.40 -5.87 5.30
N CYS A 28 -4.78 -6.76 4.50
CA CYS A 28 -5.45 -7.98 4.02
C CYS A 28 -4.98 -9.26 4.70
N ASN A 29 -3.80 -9.26 5.34
CA ASN A 29 -3.15 -10.42 5.95
C ASN A 29 -2.95 -11.63 5.00
N LEU A 30 -2.91 -11.41 3.68
CA LEU A 30 -2.76 -12.46 2.65
C LEU A 30 -1.38 -12.46 1.97
N GLY A 31 -0.86 -11.28 1.62
CA GLY A 31 0.44 -11.12 0.96
C GLY A 31 1.48 -10.48 1.87
N GLN A 32 2.76 -10.53 1.49
CA GLN A 32 3.82 -9.77 2.18
C GLN A 32 3.58 -8.26 2.06
N GLU A 33 3.81 -7.53 3.13
CA GLU A 33 3.67 -6.08 3.18
C GLU A 33 4.87 -5.38 2.53
N THR A 34 4.78 -5.17 1.22
CA THR A 34 5.69 -4.35 0.41
C THR A 34 5.06 -2.99 0.12
N CYS A 35 5.85 -2.03 -0.39
CA CYS A 35 5.30 -0.75 -0.86
C CYS A 35 4.22 -0.95 -1.93
N ASN A 36 4.48 -1.78 -2.94
CA ASN A 36 3.54 -2.03 -4.03
C ASN A 36 2.25 -2.66 -3.51
N HIS A 37 2.38 -3.69 -2.67
CA HIS A 37 1.23 -4.37 -2.13
C HIS A 37 0.39 -3.43 -1.25
N PHE A 38 1.03 -2.70 -0.33
CA PHE A 38 0.31 -1.86 0.62
C PHE A 38 -0.40 -0.66 -0.04
N PHE A 39 0.19 -0.03 -1.06
CA PHE A 39 -0.37 1.18 -1.66
C PHE A 39 -1.19 0.97 -2.93
N VAL A 40 -0.95 -0.11 -3.68
CA VAL A 40 -1.50 -0.29 -5.04
C VAL A 40 -2.18 -1.64 -5.24
N GLU A 41 -1.57 -2.75 -4.83
CA GLU A 41 -2.09 -4.08 -5.22
C GLU A 41 -3.09 -4.65 -4.19
N CYS A 42 -3.05 -4.22 -2.93
CA CYS A 42 -3.93 -4.74 -1.90
C CYS A 42 -5.39 -4.33 -2.15
N MET A 43 -6.29 -5.31 -2.27
CA MET A 43 -7.72 -5.04 -2.50
C MET A 43 -8.36 -4.22 -1.37
N ASP A 44 -7.84 -4.31 -0.14
CA ASP A 44 -8.35 -3.54 0.99
C ASP A 44 -7.87 -2.08 0.99
N ILE A 45 -6.69 -1.76 0.43
CA ILE A 45 -6.27 -0.35 0.30
C ILE A 45 -7.21 0.41 -0.63
N TRP A 46 -7.76 -0.24 -1.66
CA TRP A 46 -8.70 0.39 -2.59
C TRP A 46 -9.98 0.87 -1.92
N LYS A 47 -10.43 0.21 -0.84
CA LYS A 47 -11.57 0.69 -0.03
C LYS A 47 -11.23 2.00 0.68
N ILE A 48 -10.04 2.09 1.26
CA ILE A 48 -9.53 3.31 1.92
C ILE A 48 -9.39 4.45 0.90
N TRP A 49 -8.72 4.15 -0.21
CA TRP A 49 -8.54 5.07 -1.31
C TRP A 49 -9.85 5.57 -1.91
N SER A 50 -10.83 4.69 -2.11
CA SER A 50 -12.16 5.08 -2.57
C SER A 50 -12.88 5.99 -1.58
N GLY A 51 -12.70 5.74 -0.26
CA GLY A 51 -13.22 6.60 0.79
C GLY A 51 -12.65 8.01 0.73
N TRP A 52 -11.33 8.15 0.57
CA TRP A 52 -10.66 9.45 0.41
C TRP A 52 -11.10 10.18 -0.85
N CYS A 53 -11.13 9.49 -2.00
CA CYS A 53 -11.63 10.07 -3.25
C CYS A 53 -13.05 10.61 -3.10
N LYS A 54 -13.95 9.83 -2.49
CA LYS A 54 -15.30 10.28 -2.18
C LYS A 54 -15.31 11.51 -1.27
N SER A 55 -14.47 11.52 -0.22
CA SER A 55 -14.37 12.66 0.70
C SER A 55 -13.85 13.93 0.03
N TRP A 56 -13.00 13.79 -0.99
CA TRP A 56 -12.44 14.92 -1.74
C TRP A 56 -13.26 15.29 -2.99
N GLY A 57 -14.34 14.55 -3.28
CA GLY A 57 -15.15 14.78 -4.48
C GLY A 57 -14.42 14.45 -5.79
N VAL A 58 -13.41 13.58 -5.74
CA VAL A 58 -12.67 13.10 -6.92
C VAL A 58 -12.96 11.63 -7.20
N THR A 59 -12.69 11.17 -8.42
CA THR A 59 -12.84 9.77 -8.83
C THR A 59 -11.49 9.18 -9.21
N TRP A 60 -11.34 7.88 -9.02
CA TRP A 60 -10.20 7.14 -9.57
C TRP A 60 -10.31 7.11 -11.09
N THR A 61 -9.29 7.59 -11.78
CA THR A 61 -9.11 7.36 -13.22
C THR A 61 -7.99 6.34 -13.39
N PHE A 62 -8.33 5.17 -13.91
CA PHE A 62 -7.32 4.22 -14.34
C PHE A 62 -6.92 4.56 -15.77
N LEU A 63 -5.65 4.88 -16.01
CA LEU A 63 -5.16 5.13 -17.35
C LEU A 63 -5.12 3.77 -18.09
N GLU A 64 -6.08 3.53 -18.99
CA GLU A 64 -6.19 2.26 -19.74
C GLU A 64 -4.90 1.86 -20.50
N THR A 65 -3.98 2.80 -20.70
CA THR A 65 -2.69 2.61 -21.37
C THR A 65 -1.64 1.85 -20.54
N VAL A 66 -1.85 1.63 -19.23
CA VAL A 66 -0.92 0.90 -18.34
C VAL A 66 -1.32 -0.58 -18.19
N LYS A 67 -2.10 -1.13 -19.13
CA LYS A 67 -2.29 -2.59 -19.22
C LYS A 67 -1.04 -3.36 -19.65
N SER A 68 0.04 -2.67 -20.04
CA SER A 68 1.30 -3.30 -20.48
C SER A 68 2.45 -3.21 -19.47
N CYS A 69 2.23 -2.68 -18.26
CA CYS A 69 3.30 -2.51 -17.26
C CYS A 69 3.20 -3.43 -16.03
N PHE A 70 2.21 -4.32 -15.99
CA PHE A 70 2.08 -5.38 -14.97
C PHE A 70 1.83 -6.72 -15.66
#